data_AF-A0A5K1A7S1-F1
#
_entry.id   AF-A0A5K1A7S1-F1
#
_cell.length_a   1.000
_cell.length_b   1.000
_cell.length_c   1.000
_cell.angle_alpha   90.00
_cell.angle_beta   90.00
_cell.angle_gamma   90.00
#
_symmetry.space_group_name_H-M   'P 1'
#
loop_
_entity.id
_entity.type
_entity.pdbx_description
1 polymer ?
#
loop_
_entity_poly.entity_id
_entity_poly.type
_entity_poly.pdbx_seq_one_letter_code
_entity_poly.pdbx_strand_id
1 'polypeptide(L)'
;MEVTRCMISFILTSLLLFFIAHLSLAPSTARNDRSYRNLAARDGLPSAVFAEIRPKFAYFISGSKGDLRRIQRTLLSLYHPSNFYLLHLDREASAAERFQLSEFVAGVEIFARADNVRIVGKPNLVTYRGPTMLANTLHGMSMLLRVRSWDWFINLSASDYPLITQD
;
A
#
# COMPACT_ATOMS: atom_id res chain seq x y z
N MET A 1 -41.01 19.39 26.57
CA MET A 1 -40.12 18.42 27.25
C MET A 1 -39.37 17.51 26.28
N GLU A 2 -39.92 17.18 25.11
CA GLU A 2 -39.29 16.27 24.13
C GLU A 2 -38.15 16.91 23.33
N VAL A 3 -38.29 18.18 22.91
CA VAL A 3 -37.28 18.89 22.12
C VAL A 3 -35.95 19.02 22.87
N THR A 4 -36.00 19.34 24.17
CA THR A 4 -34.81 19.46 25.02
C THR A 4 -34.07 18.13 25.16
N ARG A 5 -34.80 17.00 25.23
CA ARG A 5 -34.19 15.65 25.29
C ARG A 5 -33.51 15.28 23.97
N CYS A 6 -34.12 15.63 22.84
CA CYS A 6 -33.55 15.39 21.51
C CYS A 6 -32.26 16.20 21.30
N MET A 7 -32.26 17.47 21.71
CA MET A 7 -31.10 18.35 21.60
C MET A 7 -29.93 17.89 22.47
N ILE A 8 -30.20 17.44 23.71
CA ILE A 8 -29.17 16.88 24.59
C ILE A 8 -28.58 15.60 23.98
N SER A 9 -29.42 14.71 23.43
CA SER A 9 -28.96 13.49 22.76
C SER A 9 -28.08 13.78 21.54
N PHE A 10 -28.45 14.79 20.74
CA PHE A 10 -27.66 15.20 19.57
C PHE A 10 -26.30 15.80 19.96
N ILE A 11 -26.25 16.61 21.03
CA ILE A 11 -25.01 17.18 21.55
C ILE A 11 -24.10 16.08 22.10
N LEU A 12 -24.64 15.15 22.90
CA LEU A 12 -23.87 14.05 23.49
C LEU A 12 -23.30 13.11 22.42
N THR A 13 -24.11 12.77 21.40
CA THR A 13 -23.65 11.94 20.27
C THR A 13 -22.58 12.64 19.45
N SER A 14 -22.72 13.95 19.18
CA SER A 14 -21.71 14.73 18.47
C SER A 14 -20.39 14.84 19.24
N LEU A 15 -20.45 15.06 20.56
CA LEU A 15 -19.27 15.11 21.42
C LEU A 15 -18.57 13.75 21.52
N LEU A 16 -19.34 12.66 21.59
CA LEU A 16 -18.82 11.30 21.60
C LEU A 16 -18.08 10.98 20.29
N LEU A 17 -18.67 11.32 19.14
CA LEU A 17 -18.03 11.12 17.83
C LEU A 17 -16.75 11.97 17.68
N PHE A 18 -16.77 13.21 18.15
CA PHE A 18 -15.59 14.07 18.17
C PHE A 18 -14.46 13.49 19.03
N PHE A 19 -14.78 12.97 20.22
CA PHE A 19 -13.80 12.35 21.11
C PHE A 19 -13.21 11.07 20.51
N ILE A 20 -14.03 10.22 19.88
CA ILE A 20 -13.56 9.00 19.19
C ILE A 20 -12.62 9.35 18.03
N ALA A 21 -12.94 10.39 17.26
CA ALA A 21 -12.09 10.87 16.17
C ALA A 21 -10.72 11.35 16.69
N HIS A 22 -10.71 12.09 17.80
CA HIS A 22 -9.46 12.55 18.42
C HIS A 22 -8.65 11.42 19.08
N LEU A 23 -9.30 10.43 19.68
CA LEU A 23 -8.62 9.27 20.27
C LEU A 23 -7.99 8.38 19.19
N SER A 24 -8.56 8.36 17.98
CA SER A 24 -8.04 7.63 16.83
C SER A 24 -6.89 8.35 16.12
N LEU A 25 -6.70 9.65 16.40
CA LEU A 25 -5.63 10.48 15.86
C LEU A 25 -4.47 10.55 16.86
N ALA A 26 -3.92 9.39 17.23
CA ALA A 26 -2.56 9.40 17.79
C ALA A 26 -1.65 10.02 16.71
N PRO A 27 -0.84 11.04 17.03
CA PRO A 27 0.10 11.60 16.08
C PRO A 27 1.01 10.45 15.65
N SER A 28 0.89 10.03 14.40
CA SER A 28 1.92 9.21 13.76
C SER A 28 3.20 10.00 13.92
N THR A 29 4.09 9.53 14.78
CA THR A 29 5.41 10.10 14.97
C THR A 29 6.05 10.15 13.59
N ALA A 30 6.09 11.35 13.01
CA ALA A 30 6.82 11.60 11.78
C ALA A 30 8.25 11.15 12.07
N ARG A 31 8.66 10.05 11.42
CA ARG A 31 9.99 9.48 11.57
C ARG A 31 10.97 10.58 11.18
N ASN A 32 11.89 10.90 12.10
CA ASN A 32 12.74 12.08 12.03
C ASN A 32 13.72 11.97 10.84
N ASP A 33 13.36 12.58 9.70
CA ASP A 33 14.15 12.60 8.44
C ASP A 33 15.56 13.21 8.58
N ARG A 34 15.86 13.85 9.72
CA ARG A 34 17.20 14.42 10.00
C ARG A 34 18.31 13.37 9.96
N SER A 35 18.03 12.11 10.29
CA SER A 35 19.04 11.06 10.33
C SER A 35 19.60 10.76 8.93
N TYR A 36 18.75 10.66 7.91
CA TYR A 36 19.17 10.35 6.54
C TYR A 36 19.97 11.49 5.90
N ARG A 37 19.57 12.75 6.13
CA ARG A 37 20.30 13.94 5.60
C ARG A 37 21.74 14.03 6.11
N ASN A 38 21.97 13.69 7.38
CA ASN A 38 23.30 13.77 7.98
C ASN A 38 24.22 12.59 7.58
N LEU A 39 23.66 11.46 7.17
CA LEU A 39 24.42 10.28 6.75
C LEU A 39 24.79 10.30 5.26
N ALA A 40 23.92 10.81 4.38
CA ALA A 40 24.18 10.96 2.96
C ALA A 40 25.30 11.97 2.65
N ALA A 41 25.57 12.91 3.56
CA ALA A 41 26.62 13.92 3.42
C ALA A 41 28.05 13.41 3.76
N ARG A 42 28.20 12.14 4.12
CA ARG A 42 29.50 11.51 4.43
C ARG A 42 29.89 10.53 3.33
N ASP A 43 30.75 10.99 2.42
CA ASP A 43 31.44 10.11 1.47
C ASP A 43 32.31 9.08 2.23
N GLY A 44 32.09 7.79 1.98
CA GLY A 44 32.88 6.68 2.55
C GLY A 44 32.16 5.75 3.52
N LEU A 45 30.82 5.76 3.56
CA LEU A 45 30.07 4.87 4.46
C LEU A 45 30.16 3.38 4.06
N PRO A 46 30.19 2.43 5.01
CA PRO A 46 30.12 1.01 4.69
C PRO A 46 28.82 0.65 3.97
N SER A 47 28.85 -0.31 3.04
CA SER A 47 27.69 -0.75 2.25
C SER A 47 26.47 -1.13 3.10
N ALA A 48 26.69 -1.66 4.31
CA ALA A 48 25.63 -1.96 5.27
C ALA A 48 24.84 -0.72 5.74
N VAL A 49 25.49 0.43 5.86
CA VAL A 49 24.84 1.68 6.27
C VAL A 49 24.13 2.32 5.07
N PHE A 50 24.66 2.18 3.85
CA PHE A 50 23.94 2.57 2.63
C PHE A 50 22.66 1.74 2.43
N ALA A 51 22.68 0.44 2.78
CA ALA A 51 21.49 -0.40 2.76
C ALA A 51 20.41 0.05 3.77
N GLU A 52 20.82 0.60 4.91
CA GLU A 52 19.92 1.21 5.92
C GLU A 52 19.32 2.55 5.44
N ILE A 53 20.04 3.30 4.60
CA ILE A 53 19.62 4.64 4.11
C ILE A 53 18.78 4.56 2.82
N ARG A 54 18.85 3.45 2.08
CA ARG A 54 18.13 3.31 0.81
C ARG A 54 16.61 3.38 1.05
N PRO A 55 15.88 4.26 0.34
CA PRO A 55 14.45 4.37 0.50
C PRO A 55 13.75 3.06 0.16
N LYS A 56 12.79 2.68 1.00
CA LYS A 56 11.96 1.49 0.80
C LYS A 56 10.64 1.91 0.16
N PHE A 57 10.36 1.33 -1.00
CA PHE A 57 9.14 1.60 -1.75
C PHE A 57 8.04 0.61 -1.39
N ALA A 58 6.81 1.11 -1.32
CA ALA A 58 5.59 0.33 -1.27
C ALA A 58 4.83 0.48 -2.59
N TYR A 59 4.92 -0.53 -3.43
CA TYR A 59 4.23 -0.60 -4.71
C TYR A 59 2.83 -1.17 -4.53
N PHE A 60 1.83 -0.45 -5.02
CA PHE A 60 0.48 -0.97 -5.20
C PHE A 60 0.24 -1.19 -6.69
N ILE A 61 0.23 -2.45 -7.13
CA ILE A 61 0.07 -2.83 -8.54
C ILE A 61 -1.34 -3.36 -8.74
N SER A 62 -2.15 -2.63 -9.51
CA SER A 62 -3.57 -2.91 -9.70
C SER A 62 -3.90 -3.21 -11.16
N GLY A 63 -4.88 -4.08 -11.40
CA GLY A 63 -5.40 -4.35 -12.73
C GLY A 63 -6.78 -4.98 -12.69
N SER A 64 -7.30 -5.26 -13.88
CA SER A 64 -8.66 -5.74 -14.08
C SER A 64 -8.67 -7.05 -14.89
N LYS A 65 -9.80 -7.37 -15.52
CA LYS A 65 -9.95 -8.53 -16.39
C LYS A 65 -8.89 -8.56 -17.49
N GLY A 66 -8.17 -9.68 -17.61
CA GLY A 66 -7.15 -9.89 -18.63
C GLY A 66 -5.77 -9.32 -18.28
N ASP A 67 -5.60 -8.69 -17.13
CA ASP A 67 -4.34 -8.04 -16.74
C ASP A 67 -3.37 -8.91 -15.92
N LEU A 68 -3.76 -10.15 -15.60
CA LEU A 68 -2.95 -11.06 -14.77
C LEU A 68 -1.48 -11.11 -15.19
N ARG A 69 -1.20 -11.40 -16.47
CA ARG A 69 0.17 -11.49 -16.97
C ARG A 69 0.91 -10.15 -16.96
N ARG A 70 0.20 -9.04 -17.13
CA ARG A 70 0.81 -7.70 -17.07
C ARG A 70 1.25 -7.38 -15.64
N ILE A 71 0.40 -7.65 -14.65
CA ILE A 71 0.75 -7.50 -13.23
C ILE A 71 1.96 -8.37 -12.88
N GLN A 72 1.96 -9.64 -13.27
CA GLN A 72 3.08 -10.55 -13.02
C GLN A 72 4.39 -10.02 -13.61
N ARG A 73 4.35 -9.60 -14.89
CA ARG A 73 5.52 -9.04 -15.57
C ARG A 73 6.02 -7.75 -14.93
N THR A 74 5.12 -6.84 -14.56
CA THR A 74 5.47 -5.58 -13.90
C THR A 74 6.07 -5.81 -12.52
N LEU A 75 5.51 -6.73 -11.73
CA LEU A 75 6.09 -7.12 -10.44
C LEU A 75 7.52 -7.64 -10.61
N LEU A 76 7.73 -8.59 -11.53
CA LEU A 76 9.05 -9.19 -11.76
C LEU A 76 10.08 -8.14 -12.19
N SER A 77 9.70 -7.16 -13.01
CA SER A 77 10.59 -6.08 -13.44
C SER A 77 10.95 -5.08 -12.32
N LEU A 78 10.09 -4.96 -11.31
CA LEU A 78 10.27 -4.04 -10.18
C LEU A 78 10.79 -4.74 -8.93
N TYR A 79 10.98 -6.06 -8.93
CA TYR A 79 11.18 -6.81 -7.70
C TYR A 79 12.56 -6.52 -7.09
N HIS A 80 12.54 -6.15 -5.81
CA HIS A 80 13.71 -5.99 -4.98
C HIS A 80 13.35 -6.41 -3.53
N PRO A 81 14.22 -7.18 -2.83
CA PRO A 81 13.89 -7.75 -1.52
C PRO A 81 13.62 -6.70 -0.42
N SER A 82 14.13 -5.48 -0.56
CA SER A 82 13.92 -4.40 0.42
C SER A 82 12.61 -3.62 0.25
N ASN A 83 11.89 -3.82 -0.86
CA ASN A 83 10.64 -3.14 -1.17
C ASN A 83 9.42 -4.00 -0.83
N PHE A 84 8.23 -3.40 -0.82
CA PHE A 84 6.96 -4.07 -0.54
C PHE A 84 6.00 -3.95 -1.71
N TYR A 85 5.26 -5.02 -1.97
CA TYR A 85 4.37 -5.13 -3.12
C TYR A 85 3.00 -5.60 -2.67
N LEU A 86 1.97 -4.84 -3.01
CA LEU A 86 0.58 -5.23 -2.84
C LEU A 86 -0.06 -5.31 -4.23
N LEU A 87 -0.52 -6.50 -4.58
CA LEU A 87 -1.16 -6.79 -5.85
C LEU A 87 -2.68 -6.77 -5.70
N HIS A 88 -3.37 -6.20 -6.67
CA HIS A 88 -4.83 -6.17 -6.71
C HIS A 88 -5.32 -6.50 -8.13
N LEU A 89 -6.11 -7.57 -8.22
CA LEU A 89 -7.01 -7.81 -9.36
C LEU A 89 -8.42 -7.50 -8.88
N ASP A 90 -9.13 -6.64 -9.62
CA ASP A 90 -10.47 -6.20 -9.24
C ASP A 90 -11.54 -7.30 -9.38
N ARG A 91 -12.80 -6.91 -9.23
CA ARG A 91 -13.95 -7.82 -9.34
C ARG A 91 -14.34 -8.18 -10.77
N GLU A 92 -13.89 -7.45 -11.79
CA GLU A 92 -14.14 -7.81 -13.18
C GLU A 92 -13.24 -8.95 -13.65
N ALA A 93 -12.05 -9.07 -13.05
CA ALA A 93 -11.21 -10.25 -13.20
C ALA A 93 -11.90 -11.51 -12.67
N SER A 94 -11.75 -12.61 -13.40
CA SER A 94 -12.37 -13.89 -13.05
C SER A 94 -11.79 -14.47 -11.76
N ALA A 95 -12.55 -15.35 -11.10
CA ALA A 95 -12.05 -16.09 -9.94
C ALA A 95 -10.81 -16.93 -10.29
N ALA A 96 -10.75 -17.47 -11.51
CA ALA A 96 -9.61 -18.22 -12.01
C ALA A 96 -8.35 -17.34 -12.12
N GLU A 97 -8.45 -16.13 -12.68
CA GLU A 97 -7.31 -15.21 -12.76
C GLU A 97 -6.79 -14.81 -11.38
N ARG A 98 -7.69 -14.55 -10.42
CA ARG A 98 -7.30 -14.23 -9.04
C ARG A 98 -6.64 -15.43 -8.35
N PHE A 99 -7.14 -16.64 -8.59
CA PHE A 99 -6.53 -17.86 -8.09
C PHE A 99 -5.13 -18.07 -8.69
N GLN A 100 -4.97 -17.91 -10.00
CA GLN A 100 -3.68 -18.00 -10.68
C GLN A 100 -2.68 -16.94 -10.19
N LEU A 101 -3.14 -15.74 -9.84
CA LEU A 101 -2.29 -14.73 -9.20
C LEU A 101 -1.77 -15.22 -7.85
N SER A 102 -2.64 -15.87 -7.04
CA SER A 102 -2.26 -16.42 -5.74
C SER A 102 -1.28 -17.59 -5.88
N GLU A 103 -1.48 -18.48 -6.86
CA GLU A 103 -0.54 -19.57 -7.15
C GLU A 103 0.82 -19.03 -7.59
N PHE A 104 0.84 -18.00 -8.44
CA PHE A 104 2.08 -17.37 -8.87
C PHE A 104 2.86 -16.76 -7.70
N VAL A 105 2.19 -16.01 -6.81
CA VAL A 105 2.86 -15.42 -5.65
C VAL A 105 3.39 -16.50 -4.70
N ALA A 106 2.63 -17.58 -4.49
CA ALA A 106 3.04 -18.70 -3.64
C ALA A 106 4.16 -19.55 -4.26
N GLY A 107 4.23 -19.64 -5.59
CA GLY A 107 5.18 -20.48 -6.32
C GLY A 107 6.58 -19.89 -6.47
N VAL A 108 6.78 -18.60 -6.20
CA VAL A 108 8.08 -17.92 -6.30
C VAL A 108 8.75 -17.87 -4.93
N GLU A 109 9.78 -18.69 -4.73
CA GLU A 109 10.43 -18.89 -3.42
C GLU A 109 10.95 -17.58 -2.79
N ILE A 110 11.52 -16.68 -3.60
CA ILE A 110 12.08 -15.43 -3.09
C ILE A 110 11.01 -14.51 -2.49
N PHE A 111 9.77 -14.55 -2.99
CA PHE A 111 8.66 -13.78 -2.42
C PHE A 111 8.29 -14.28 -1.03
N ALA A 112 8.24 -15.60 -0.85
CA ALA A 112 7.96 -16.23 0.44
C ALA A 112 9.11 -15.97 1.44
N ARG A 113 10.36 -16.06 0.99
CA ARG A 113 11.54 -15.81 1.83
C ARG A 113 11.62 -14.36 2.32
N ALA A 114 11.33 -13.40 1.44
CA ALA A 114 11.35 -11.98 1.79
C ALA A 114 10.08 -11.50 2.49
N ASP A 115 8.98 -12.25 2.40
CA ASP A 115 7.65 -11.90 2.94
C ASP A 115 7.23 -10.46 2.56
N ASN A 116 7.37 -10.14 1.28
CA ASN A 116 7.22 -8.76 0.79
C ASN A 116 6.25 -8.60 -0.40
N VAL A 117 5.63 -9.68 -0.88
CA VAL A 117 4.60 -9.65 -1.93
C VAL A 117 3.29 -10.17 -1.37
N ARG A 118 2.23 -9.36 -1.41
CA ARG A 118 0.89 -9.71 -0.90
C ARG A 118 -0.19 -9.40 -1.92
N ILE A 119 -1.34 -10.04 -1.76
CA ILE A 119 -2.52 -9.84 -2.61
C ILE A 119 -3.65 -9.26 -1.76
N VAL A 120 -4.41 -8.32 -2.32
CA VAL A 120 -5.65 -7.84 -1.71
C VAL A 120 -6.68 -8.99 -1.69
N GLY A 121 -7.00 -9.51 -0.51
CA GLY A 121 -7.86 -10.70 -0.36
C GLY A 121 -9.31 -10.49 -0.79
N LYS A 122 -9.89 -9.31 -0.49
CA LYS A 122 -11.27 -8.97 -0.90
C LYS A 122 -11.21 -7.96 -2.07
N PRO A 123 -11.39 -8.40 -3.32
CA PRO A 123 -11.26 -7.52 -4.46
C PRO A 123 -12.41 -6.49 -4.49
N ASN A 124 -12.05 -5.23 -4.71
CA ASN A 124 -13.00 -4.16 -5.00
C ASN A 124 -13.44 -4.20 -6.47
N LEU A 125 -14.64 -3.71 -6.78
CA LEU A 125 -14.98 -3.35 -8.16
C LEU A 125 -14.45 -1.94 -8.41
N VAL A 126 -13.64 -1.76 -9.44
CA VAL A 126 -13.00 -0.48 -9.75
C VAL A 126 -13.54 0.04 -11.06
N THR A 127 -14.05 1.25 -11.05
CA THR A 127 -14.57 1.93 -12.24
C THR A 127 -13.58 3.00 -12.65
N TYR A 128 -13.13 2.96 -13.90
CA TYR A 128 -12.19 3.95 -14.41
C TYR A 128 -12.80 5.36 -14.34
N ARG A 129 -12.00 6.33 -13.83
CA ARG A 129 -12.43 7.71 -13.53
C ARG A 129 -13.60 7.84 -12.54
N GLY A 130 -13.98 6.74 -11.87
CA GLY A 130 -14.98 6.73 -10.82
C GLY A 130 -14.38 6.89 -9.42
N PRO A 131 -15.22 7.14 -8.39
CA PRO A 131 -14.76 7.27 -7.01
C PRO A 131 -14.13 5.99 -6.46
N THR A 132 -14.48 4.83 -7.04
CA THR A 132 -13.94 3.52 -6.64
C THR A 132 -12.46 3.36 -6.95
N MET A 133 -11.91 4.09 -7.93
CA MET A 133 -10.46 4.09 -8.20
C MET A 133 -9.68 4.70 -7.03
N LEU A 134 -10.11 5.87 -6.54
CA LEU A 134 -9.48 6.51 -5.38
C LEU A 134 -9.66 5.65 -4.13
N ALA A 135 -10.88 5.12 -3.91
CA ALA A 135 -11.14 4.23 -2.78
C ALA A 135 -10.23 2.98 -2.81
N ASN A 136 -9.94 2.43 -3.99
CA ASN A 136 -9.03 1.30 -4.14
C ASN A 136 -7.58 1.65 -3.76
N THR A 137 -7.09 2.81 -4.22
CA THR A 137 -5.76 3.30 -3.85
C THR A 137 -5.64 3.54 -2.35
N LEU A 138 -6.62 4.20 -1.73
CA LEU A 138 -6.64 4.42 -0.28
C LEU A 138 -6.73 3.11 0.50
N HIS A 139 -7.49 2.13 -0.01
CA HIS A 139 -7.53 0.79 0.57
C HIS A 139 -6.15 0.13 0.54
N GLY A 140 -5.46 0.17 -0.60
CA GLY A 140 -4.10 -0.35 -0.75
C GLY A 140 -3.11 0.31 0.20
N MET A 141 -3.11 1.66 0.28
CA MET A 141 -2.29 2.41 1.24
C MET A 141 -2.56 1.96 2.67
N SER A 142 -3.84 1.84 3.07
CA SER A 142 -4.23 1.44 4.42
C SER A 142 -3.74 0.04 4.81
N MET A 143 -3.66 -0.88 3.84
CA MET A 143 -3.11 -2.21 4.05
C MET A 143 -1.59 -2.14 4.23
N LEU A 144 -0.90 -1.42 3.36
CA LEU A 144 0.57 -1.30 3.37
C LEU A 144 1.08 -0.59 4.63
N LEU A 145 0.36 0.42 5.14
CA LEU A 145 0.68 1.12 6.39
C LEU A 145 0.67 0.19 7.62
N ARG A 146 -0.10 -0.89 7.59
CA ARG A 146 -0.21 -1.83 8.72
C ARG A 146 0.91 -2.86 8.77
N VAL A 147 1.68 -3.02 7.69
CA VAL A 147 2.60 -4.17 7.57
C VAL A 147 4.01 -3.83 7.97
N ARG A 148 4.55 -2.76 7.40
CA ARG A 148 5.98 -2.45 7.42
C ARG A 148 6.16 -0.95 7.30
N SER A 149 7.30 -0.46 7.75
CA SER A 149 7.72 0.91 7.51
C SER A 149 8.34 1.02 6.11
N TRP A 150 7.74 1.86 5.27
CA TRP A 150 8.22 2.25 3.95
C TRP A 150 8.23 3.77 3.88
N ASP A 151 9.01 4.31 2.95
CA ASP A 151 9.26 5.76 2.83
C ASP A 151 8.41 6.38 1.71
N TRP A 152 8.15 5.62 0.64
CA TRP A 152 7.42 6.09 -0.53
C TRP A 152 6.35 5.10 -0.98
N PHE A 153 5.17 5.61 -1.32
CA PHE A 153 4.09 4.83 -1.92
C PHE A 153 4.01 5.13 -3.42
N ILE A 154 3.90 4.08 -4.24
CA ILE A 154 3.78 4.19 -5.70
C ILE A 154 2.59 3.33 -6.15
N ASN A 155 1.55 3.97 -6.68
CA ASN A 155 0.46 3.25 -7.35
C ASN A 155 0.79 3.02 -8.83
N LEU A 156 0.57 1.79 -9.29
CA LEU A 156 0.75 1.37 -10.67
C LEU A 156 -0.49 0.62 -11.14
N SER A 157 -0.86 0.85 -12.40
CA SER A 157 -1.83 0.05 -13.13
C SER A 157 -1.12 -1.07 -13.91
N ALA A 158 -1.90 -2.02 -14.41
CA ALA A 158 -1.41 -3.06 -15.30
C ALA A 158 -0.89 -2.54 -16.66
N SER A 159 -1.18 -1.28 -17.00
CA SER A 159 -0.67 -0.64 -18.23
C SER A 159 0.71 0.00 -18.02
N ASP A 160 1.15 0.19 -16.78
CA ASP A 160 2.43 0.81 -16.46
C ASP A 160 3.59 -0.21 -16.53
N TYR A 161 4.76 0.30 -16.93
CA TYR A 161 5.98 -0.49 -16.98
C TYR A 161 7.21 0.39 -16.72
N PRO A 162 8.19 -0.06 -15.91
CA PRO A 162 9.39 0.73 -15.64
C PRO A 162 10.23 0.89 -16.91
N LEU A 163 10.76 2.09 -17.11
CA LEU A 163 11.71 2.40 -18.19
C LEU A 163 13.17 2.45 -17.70
N ILE A 164 13.36 2.44 -16.38
CA ILE A 164 14.66 2.52 -15.72
C ILE A 164 14.76 1.45 -14.63
N THR A 165 15.99 1.04 -14.32
CA THR A 165 16.29 0.13 -13.21
C THR A 165 16.12 0.84 -11.87
N GLN A 166 15.99 0.07 -10.79
CA GLN A 166 15.90 0.61 -9.42
C GLN A 166 17.26 0.99 -8.82
N ASP A 167 18.35 0.57 -9.46
CA ASP A 167 19.74 0.89 -9.14
C ASP A 167 20.32 1.91 -10.11
#